data_AF-A0A8T5TL63-F1
#
_entry.id   AF-A0A8T5TL63-F1
#
_cell.length_a   1.000
_cell.length_b   1.000
_cell.length_c   1.000
_cell.angle_alpha   90.00
_cell.angle_beta   90.00
_cell.angle_gamma   90.00
#
_symmetry.space_group_name_H-M   'P 1'
#
loop_
_entity.id
_entity.type
_entity.pdbx_description
1 polymer ?
#
loop_
_entity_poly.entity_id
_entity_poly.type
_entity_poly.pdbx_seq_one_letter_code
_entity_poly.pdbx_strand_id
1 'polypeptide(L)'
;MWVGLEAEEYDRKYNDKFLLKRIIFYFAPYKRSMIVVIFFLTIASLTTAFQPIITSLIITNLETTPNILYVIILILIIFIFNISAWIFNYIRQVYSSRVVGNVVLDIRKAAHQSVVNHDLSFFDKNPIGKIVSRINTD
;
A
#
# COMPACT_ATOMS: atom_id res chain seq x y z
N MET A 1 -22.72 3.89 16.89
CA MET A 1 -23.31 2.53 16.90
C MET A 1 -22.22 1.60 16.37
N TRP A 2 -21.29 1.16 17.24
CA TRP A 2 -20.13 0.33 16.87
C TRP A 2 -20.47 -1.14 17.14
N VAL A 3 -21.41 -1.69 16.37
CA VAL A 3 -21.79 -3.11 16.49
C VAL A 3 -20.89 -3.88 15.52
N GLY A 4 -19.83 -4.53 16.02
CA GLY A 4 -18.95 -5.35 15.16
C GLY A 4 -17.57 -5.71 15.73
N LEU A 5 -17.06 -4.96 16.72
CA LEU A 5 -15.72 -5.16 17.29
C LEU A 5 -15.68 -6.07 18.54
N GLU A 6 -16.83 -6.60 18.97
CA GLU A 6 -16.89 -7.50 20.11
C GLU A 6 -16.46 -8.92 19.69
N ALA A 7 -15.58 -9.53 20.48
CA ALA A 7 -15.14 -10.89 20.26
C ALA A 7 -16.32 -11.84 20.44
N GLU A 8 -16.67 -12.59 19.39
CA GLU A 8 -17.80 -13.53 19.44
C GLU A 8 -17.36 -14.86 20.04
N GLU A 9 -18.34 -15.63 20.54
CA GLU A 9 -18.09 -16.91 21.20
C GLU A 9 -17.40 -17.94 20.27
N TYR A 10 -17.55 -17.77 18.96
CA TYR A 10 -16.89 -18.57 17.93
C TYR A 10 -15.57 -17.98 17.41
N ASP A 11 -15.19 -16.76 17.81
CA ASP A 11 -13.93 -16.15 17.37
C ASP A 11 -12.74 -16.86 18.02
N ARG A 12 -11.95 -17.54 17.19
CA ARG A 12 -10.73 -18.20 17.66
C ARG A 12 -9.70 -17.13 18.05
N LYS A 13 -9.22 -17.19 19.29
CA LYS A 13 -8.11 -16.35 19.74
C LYS A 13 -6.81 -16.80 19.06
N TYR A 14 -6.29 -15.94 18.19
CA TYR A 14 -4.99 -16.14 17.54
C TYR A 14 -3.96 -15.17 18.12
N ASN A 15 -2.70 -15.60 18.17
CA ASN A 15 -1.60 -14.71 18.44
C ASN A 15 -1.37 -13.77 17.24
N ASP A 16 -1.09 -12.49 17.48
CA ASP A 16 -0.77 -11.50 16.45
C ASP A 16 0.33 -11.97 15.48
N LYS A 17 1.35 -12.67 15.99
CA LYS A 17 2.42 -13.24 15.15
C LYS A 17 1.88 -14.24 14.13
N PHE A 18 0.87 -15.01 14.52
CA PHE A 18 0.20 -15.96 13.63
C PHE A 18 -0.63 -15.23 12.58
N LEU A 19 -1.38 -14.20 12.98
CA LEU A 19 -2.16 -13.38 12.06
C LEU A 19 -1.28 -12.66 11.04
N LEU A 20 -0.17 -12.06 11.47
CA LEU A 20 0.81 -11.43 10.58
C LEU A 20 1.41 -12.42 9.59
N LYS A 21 1.79 -13.63 10.04
CA LYS A 21 2.30 -14.68 9.13
C LYS A 21 1.26 -15.07 8.08
N ARG A 22 -0.03 -15.15 8.48
CA ARG A 22 -1.13 -15.45 7.57
C ARG A 22 -1.32 -14.33 6.53
N ILE A 23 -1.26 -13.06 6.93
CA ILE A 23 -1.33 -11.92 6.01
C ILE A 23 -0.17 -11.99 5.01
N ILE A 24 1.06 -12.18 5.48
CA ILE A 24 2.26 -12.28 4.61
C ILE A 24 2.12 -13.42 3.60
N PHE A 25 1.51 -14.54 4.00
CA PHE A 25 1.26 -15.66 3.10
C PHE A 25 0.34 -15.28 1.92
N TYR A 26 -0.70 -14.47 2.13
CA TYR A 26 -1.55 -13.97 1.04
C TYR A 26 -0.79 -13.04 0.07
N PHE A 27 0.26 -12.35 0.55
CA PHE A 27 1.12 -11.53 -0.31
C PHE A 27 2.18 -12.34 -1.08
N ALA A 28 2.51 -13.56 -0.65
CA ALA A 28 3.52 -14.43 -1.26
C ALA A 28 3.34 -14.66 -2.79
N PRO A 29 2.13 -14.94 -3.33
CA PRO A 29 1.94 -15.07 -4.78
C PRO A 29 2.24 -13.77 -5.55
N TYR A 30 2.10 -12.61 -4.89
CA TYR A 30 2.32 -11.28 -5.48
C TYR A 30 3.74 -10.74 -5.27
N LYS A 31 4.71 -11.58 -4.86
CA LYS A 31 6.09 -11.17 -4.56
C LYS A 31 6.80 -10.39 -5.68
N ARG A 32 6.55 -10.73 -6.94
CA ARG A 32 7.15 -10.02 -8.10
C ARG A 32 6.64 -8.59 -8.19
N SER A 33 5.33 -8.40 -8.05
CA SER A 33 4.71 -7.08 -8.02
C SER A 33 5.18 -6.26 -6.82
N MET A 34 5.35 -6.90 -5.65
CA MET A 34 5.90 -6.25 -4.46
C MET A 34 7.35 -5.77 -4.66
N ILE A 35 8.19 -6.55 -5.35
CA ILE A 35 9.55 -6.12 -5.70
C ILE A 35 9.51 -4.87 -6.58
N VAL A 36 8.61 -4.82 -7.57
CA VAL A 36 8.41 -3.64 -8.42
C VAL A 36 7.96 -2.42 -7.59
N VAL A 37 7.01 -2.60 -6.67
CA VAL A 37 6.54 -1.53 -5.76
C VAL A 37 7.68 -1.00 -4.90
N ILE A 38 8.46 -1.89 -4.28
CA ILE A 38 9.59 -1.51 -3.43
C ILE A 38 10.67 -0.79 -4.23
N PHE A 39 11.00 -1.29 -5.42
CA PHE A 39 11.99 -0.68 -6.30
C PHE A 39 11.62 0.76 -6.68
N PHE A 40 10.40 0.98 -7.18
CA PHE A 40 9.94 2.32 -7.57
C PHE A 40 9.72 3.23 -6.35
N LEU A 41 9.32 2.68 -5.19
CA LEU A 41 9.23 3.44 -3.95
C LEU A 41 10.61 3.96 -3.53
N THR A 42 11.65 3.12 -3.57
CA THR A 42 13.01 3.54 -3.23
C THR A 42 13.52 4.63 -4.16
N ILE A 43 13.32 4.50 -5.47
CA ILE A 43 13.71 5.53 -6.44
C ILE A 43 12.96 6.84 -6.22
N ALA A 44 11.65 6.77 -5.97
CA ALA A 44 10.85 7.94 -5.68
C ALA A 44 11.34 8.66 -4.41
N SER A 45 11.59 7.91 -3.33
CA SER A 45 12.10 8.44 -2.06
C SER A 45 13.50 9.04 -2.18
N LEU A 46 14.38 8.43 -2.99
CA LEU A 46 15.70 9.02 -3.28
C LEU A 46 15.54 10.34 -4.02
N THR A 47 14.64 10.39 -5.01
CA THR A 47 14.42 11.61 -5.80
C THR A 47 13.93 12.77 -4.94
N THR A 48 13.01 12.52 -4.01
CA THR A 48 12.54 13.55 -3.07
C THR A 48 13.64 13.97 -2.08
N ALA A 49 14.53 13.06 -1.69
CA ALA A 49 15.69 13.38 -0.85
C ALA A 49 16.76 14.22 -1.57
N PHE A 50 16.91 14.11 -2.89
CA PHE A 50 17.85 14.91 -3.67
C PHE A 50 17.40 16.37 -3.88
N GLN A 51 16.09 16.63 -3.82
CA GLN A 51 15.52 17.95 -4.08
C GLN A 51 16.15 19.10 -3.26
N PRO A 52 16.32 19.01 -1.92
CA PRO A 52 16.93 20.09 -1.14
C PRO A 52 18.39 20.38 -1.52
N ILE A 53 19.15 19.38 -1.98
CA ILE A 53 20.55 19.55 -2.40
C ILE A 53 20.61 20.42 -3.65
N ILE A 54 19.72 20.22 -4.62
CA ILE A 54 19.72 21.03 -5.83
C ILE A 54 19.23 22.45 -5.52
N THR A 55 18.24 22.59 -4.64
CA THR A 55 17.77 23.91 -4.18
C THR A 55 18.89 24.70 -3.51
N SER A 56 19.74 24.07 -2.68
CA SER A 56 20.86 24.78 -2.06
C SER A 56 21.91 25.23 -3.08
N LEU A 57 22.19 24.43 -4.12
CA LEU A 57 23.09 24.83 -5.21
C LEU A 57 22.57 26.07 -5.97
N ILE A 58 21.25 26.15 -6.19
CA ILE A 58 20.63 27.32 -6.82
C ILE A 58 20.82 28.57 -5.95
N ILE A 59 20.53 28.47 -4.65
CA ILE A 59 20.65 29.60 -3.71
C ILE A 59 22.10 30.07 -3.64
N THR A 60 23.06 29.17 -3.44
CA THR A 60 24.50 29.52 -3.37
C THR A 60 25.00 30.18 -4.65
N ASN A 61 24.54 29.71 -5.83
CA ASN A 61 24.93 30.33 -7.10
C ASN A 61 24.40 31.75 -7.24
N LEU A 62 23.15 31.99 -6.82
CA LEU A 62 22.53 33.32 -6.85
C LEU A 62 23.25 34.32 -5.91
N GLU A 63 23.81 33.84 -4.80
CA GLU A 63 24.52 34.69 -3.82
C GLU A 63 25.97 35.02 -4.23
N THR A 64 26.68 34.08 -4.85
CA THR A 64 28.13 34.22 -5.09
C THR A 64 28.48 34.74 -6.48
N THR A 65 27.94 34.11 -7.52
CA THR A 65 28.23 34.44 -8.93
C THR A 65 26.97 34.18 -9.76
N PRO A 66 26.08 35.18 -9.89
CA PRO A 66 24.77 34.97 -10.50
C PRO A 66 24.91 34.66 -11.99
N ASN A 67 24.95 33.36 -12.32
CA ASN A 67 24.93 32.87 -13.68
C ASN A 67 23.52 32.35 -13.99
N ILE A 68 22.72 33.21 -14.62
CA ILE A 68 21.32 32.93 -14.94
C ILE A 68 21.19 31.67 -15.81
N LEU A 69 22.11 31.45 -16.77
CA LEU A 69 22.09 30.26 -17.62
C LEU A 69 22.27 28.98 -16.79
N TYR A 70 23.20 28.99 -15.83
CA TYR A 70 23.43 27.85 -14.93
C TYR A 70 22.21 27.54 -14.06
N VAL A 71 21.56 28.58 -13.51
CA VAL A 71 20.33 28.43 -12.73
C VAL A 71 19.18 27.87 -13.56
N ILE A 72 19.00 28.35 -14.80
CA ILE A 72 17.98 27.82 -15.72
C ILE A 72 18.21 26.33 -16.01
N ILE A 73 19.46 25.92 -16.23
CA ILE A 73 19.80 24.51 -16.45
C ILE A 73 19.45 23.66 -15.21
N LEU A 74 19.78 24.12 -13.99
CA LEU A 74 19.42 23.42 -12.76
C LEU A 74 17.90 23.30 -12.57
N ILE A 75 17.14 24.35 -12.89
CA ILE A 75 15.67 24.32 -12.85
C ILE A 75 15.12 23.30 -13.85
N LEU A 76 15.63 23.27 -15.08
CA LEU A 76 15.23 22.28 -16.08
C LEU A 76 15.54 20.85 -15.64
N ILE A 77 16.70 20.63 -15.01
CA ILE A 77 17.06 19.33 -14.43
C ILE A 77 16.05 18.93 -13.35
N ILE A 78 15.75 19.83 -12.38
CA ILE A 78 14.74 19.57 -11.33
C ILE A 78 13.39 19.23 -11.95
N PHE A 79 12.98 19.96 -12.99
CA PHE A 79 11.70 19.73 -13.66
C PHE A 79 11.62 18.32 -14.27
N ILE A 80 12.66 17.90 -14.99
CA ILE A 80 12.74 16.54 -15.56
C ILE A 80 12.75 15.47 -14.47
N PHE A 81 13.50 15.69 -13.38
CA PHE A 81 13.54 14.78 -12.24
C PHE A 81 12.16 14.65 -11.58
N ASN A 82 11.43 15.75 -11.42
CA ASN A 82 10.08 15.74 -10.84
C ASN A 82 9.09 14.97 -11.72
N ILE A 83 9.11 15.18 -13.03
CA ILE A 83 8.28 14.40 -13.96
C ILE A 83 8.61 12.92 -13.84
N SER A 84 9.90 12.58 -13.81
CA SER A 84 10.35 11.18 -13.67
C SER A 84 9.89 10.57 -12.33
N ALA A 85 10.03 11.30 -11.23
CA ALA A 85 9.57 10.88 -9.91
C ALA A 85 8.05 10.67 -9.87
N TRP A 86 7.29 11.55 -10.53
CA TRP A 86 5.84 11.40 -10.67
C TRP A 86 5.48 10.12 -11.43
N ILE A 87 6.14 9.83 -12.55
CA ILE A 87 5.95 8.59 -13.32
C ILE A 87 6.26 7.36 -12.45
N PHE A 88 7.38 7.36 -11.74
CA PHE A 88 7.76 6.25 -10.85
C PHE A 88 6.76 6.04 -9.72
N ASN A 89 6.28 7.13 -9.11
CA ASN A 89 5.22 7.06 -8.10
C ASN A 89 3.90 6.53 -8.68
N TYR A 90 3.54 6.94 -9.90
CA TYR A 90 2.35 6.44 -10.57
C TYR A 90 2.42 4.93 -10.79
N ILE A 91 3.56 4.44 -11.31
CA ILE A 91 3.78 2.99 -11.51
C ILE A 91 3.69 2.27 -10.15
N ARG A 92 4.41 2.74 -9.14
CA ARG A 92 4.36 2.22 -7.77
C ARG A 92 2.92 2.16 -7.23
N GLN A 93 2.12 3.20 -7.47
CA GLN A 93 0.74 3.29 -7.00
C GLN A 93 -0.18 2.29 -7.70
N VAL A 94 -0.08 2.15 -9.02
CA VAL A 94 -0.88 1.19 -9.80
C VAL A 94 -0.58 -0.24 -9.38
N TYR A 95 0.71 -0.60 -9.25
CA TYR A 95 1.09 -1.94 -8.82
C TYR A 95 0.66 -2.22 -7.38
N SER A 96 0.84 -1.25 -6.47
CA SER A 96 0.40 -1.39 -5.07
C SER A 96 -1.11 -1.61 -4.97
N SER A 97 -1.91 -0.78 -5.65
CA SER A 97 -3.36 -0.90 -5.65
C SER A 97 -3.84 -2.24 -6.21
N ARG A 98 -3.24 -2.72 -7.30
CA ARG A 98 -3.56 -4.03 -7.87
C ARG A 98 -3.24 -5.17 -6.91
N VAL A 99 -2.06 -5.15 -6.27
CA VAL A 99 -1.66 -6.18 -5.30
C VAL A 99 -2.60 -6.19 -4.11
N VAL A 100 -2.86 -5.03 -3.51
CA VAL A 100 -3.77 -4.92 -2.36
C VAL A 100 -5.18 -5.41 -2.74
N GLY A 101 -5.71 -4.96 -3.89
CA GLY A 101 -7.03 -5.40 -4.35
C GLY A 101 -7.12 -6.91 -4.55
N ASN A 102 -6.11 -7.52 -5.15
CA ASN A 102 -6.06 -8.97 -5.35
C ASN A 102 -5.93 -9.75 -4.02
N VAL A 103 -5.09 -9.28 -3.10
CA VAL A 103 -4.95 -9.89 -1.77
C VAL A 103 -6.27 -9.84 -1.00
N VAL A 104 -6.94 -8.68 -0.98
CA VAL A 104 -8.24 -8.54 -0.34
C VAL A 104 -9.28 -9.46 -0.98
N LEU A 105 -9.28 -9.59 -2.30
CA LEU A 105 -10.16 -10.52 -3.01
C LEU A 105 -9.89 -11.98 -2.60
N ASP A 106 -8.62 -12.38 -2.48
CA ASP A 106 -8.25 -13.73 -2.08
C ASP A 106 -8.66 -14.03 -0.63
N ILE A 107 -8.52 -13.06 0.27
CA ILE A 107 -9.00 -13.16 1.67
C ILE A 107 -10.52 -13.32 1.69
N ARG A 108 -11.26 -12.48 0.95
CA ARG A 108 -12.72 -12.54 0.87
C ARG A 108 -13.22 -13.87 0.32
N LYS A 109 -12.57 -14.41 -0.73
CA LYS A 109 -12.87 -15.74 -1.27
C LYS A 109 -12.65 -16.83 -0.23
N ALA A 110 -11.53 -16.80 0.49
CA ALA A 110 -11.23 -17.76 1.55
C ALA A 110 -12.24 -17.68 2.71
N ALA A 111 -12.62 -16.47 3.12
CA ALA A 111 -13.63 -16.27 4.16
C ALA A 111 -15.01 -16.78 3.71
N HIS A 112 -15.44 -16.44 2.50
CA HIS A 112 -16.71 -16.92 1.92
C HIS A 112 -16.76 -18.44 1.85
N GLN A 113 -15.69 -19.09 1.35
CA GLN A 113 -15.64 -20.54 1.28
C GLN A 113 -15.67 -21.20 2.68
N SER A 114 -15.03 -20.59 3.68
CA SER A 114 -15.10 -21.06 5.06
C SER A 114 -16.49 -20.93 5.68
N VAL A 115 -17.27 -19.92 5.28
CA VAL A 115 -18.63 -19.70 5.78
C VAL A 115 -19.62 -20.65 5.10
N VAL A 116 -19.53 -20.85 3.79
CA VAL A 116 -20.43 -21.77 3.07
C VAL A 116 -20.29 -23.22 3.54
N ASN A 117 -19.10 -23.61 4.01
CA ASN A 117 -18.84 -24.96 4.52
C ASN A 117 -19.19 -25.14 6.01
N HIS A 118 -19.87 -24.18 6.65
CA HIS A 118 -20.28 -24.29 8.05
C HIS A 118 -21.60 -25.08 8.21
N ASP A 119 -21.78 -25.73 9.36
CA ASP A 119 -23.01 -26.46 9.67
C ASP A 119 -24.23 -25.53 9.77
N LEU A 120 -25.42 -26.04 9.43
CA LEU A 120 -26.68 -25.28 9.51
C LEU A 120 -26.93 -24.67 10.89
N SER A 121 -26.49 -25.34 11.97
CA SER A 121 -26.62 -24.86 13.35
C SER A 121 -25.85 -23.57 13.63
N PHE A 122 -24.84 -23.23 12.83
CA PHE A 122 -24.14 -21.95 12.91
C PHE A 122 -25.01 -20.80 12.38
N PHE A 123 -25.80 -21.04 11.33
CA PHE A 123 -26.68 -20.04 10.73
C PHE A 123 -27.94 -19.79 11.58
N ASP A 124 -28.36 -20.76 12.39
CA ASP A 124 -29.45 -20.58 13.35
C ASP A 124 -29.06 -19.63 14.50
N LYS A 125 -27.77 -19.58 14.85
CA LYS A 125 -27.24 -18.78 15.98
C LYS A 125 -26.69 -17.42 15.55
N ASN A 126 -26.30 -17.28 14.28
CA ASN A 126 -25.60 -16.09 13.78
C ASN A 126 -26.38 -15.42 12.64
N PRO A 127 -26.83 -14.16 12.79
CA PRO A 127 -27.56 -13.46 11.76
C PRO A 127 -26.75 -13.31 10.46
N ILE A 128 -27.36 -13.69 9.33
CA ILE A 128 -26.71 -13.65 7.99
C ILE A 128 -26.16 -12.25 7.67
N GLY A 129 -26.89 -11.19 8.02
CA GLY A 129 -26.45 -9.81 7.80
C GLY A 129 -25.14 -9.46 8.52
N LYS A 130 -24.91 -10.03 9.69
CA LYS A 130 -23.67 -9.83 10.48
C LYS A 130 -22.48 -10.53 9.82
N ILE A 131 -22.69 -11.76 9.33
CA ILE A 131 -21.67 -12.56 8.63
C ILE A 131 -21.22 -11.87 7.34
N VAL A 132 -22.17 -11.41 6.53
CA VAL A 132 -21.88 -10.68 5.27
C VAL A 132 -21.17 -9.35 5.55
N SER A 133 -21.56 -8.66 6.63
CA SER A 133 -20.89 -7.42 7.04
C SER A 133 -19.42 -7.66 7.37
N ARG A 134 -19.08 -8.70 8.14
CA ARG A 134 -17.68 -9.03 8.48
C ARG A 134 -16.85 -9.37 7.24
N ILE A 135 -17.33 -10.21 6.33
CA ILE A 135 -16.57 -10.56 5.10
C ILE A 135 -16.24 -9.33 4.24
N ASN A 136 -17.11 -8.32 4.25
CA ASN A 136 -16.90 -7.11 3.47
C ASN A 136 -16.10 -6.03 4.19
N THR A 137 -16.24 -5.92 5.52
CA THR A 137 -15.74 -4.80 6.32
C THR A 137 -14.44 -5.13 7.06
N ASP A 138 -14.29 -6.38 7.51
CA ASP A 138 -13.10 -6.89 8.21
C ASP A 138 -12.12 -7.58 7.24
#